data_AF-A0A0F8YA28-F1
#
_entry.id   AF-A0A0F8YA28-F1
#
_cell.length_a   1.000
_cell.length_b   1.000
_cell.length_c   1.000
_cell.angle_alpha   90.00
_cell.angle_beta   90.00
_cell.angle_gamma   90.00
#
_symmetry.space_group_name_H-M   'P 1'
#
loop_
_entity.id
_entity.type
_entity.pdbx_description
1 polymer ?
#
loop_
_entity_poly.entity_id
_entity_poly.type
_entity_poly.pdbx_seq_one_letter_code
_entity_poly.pdbx_strand_id
1 'polypeptide(L)'
;TYFTRLQKIKCLLNYLKYVICLLLDILKINKNDIKMYDTIKTHNQKIYTGMRIGGAHSWNYNNGKWLETKKTPDKWSFTFDSIKTRENFAPKNTGAHINTKFHWYIIAEQMATKLNDNSYMTSMRGIKFKLGHKRPYWRTFSYNYSNQIACKDRIIKILEDTLKKLRTE
;
A
#
# COMPACT_ATOMS: atom_id res chain seq x y z
N THR A 1 11.38 -42.76 -35.92
CA THR A 1 10.93 -42.70 -34.50
C THR A 1 10.24 -41.37 -34.28
N TYR A 2 8.90 -41.36 -34.31
CA TYR A 2 8.12 -40.12 -34.20
C TYR A 2 7.96 -39.74 -32.73
N PHE A 3 8.45 -38.56 -32.34
CA PHE A 3 8.20 -38.00 -31.02
C PHE A 3 6.69 -37.82 -30.81
N THR A 4 6.18 -38.36 -29.70
CA THR A 4 4.78 -38.20 -29.32
C THR A 4 4.46 -36.72 -29.06
N ARG A 5 3.19 -36.34 -29.21
CA ARG A 5 2.73 -34.96 -28.98
C ARG A 5 3.16 -34.41 -27.62
N LEU A 6 3.19 -35.25 -26.58
CA LEU A 6 3.71 -34.89 -25.25
C LEU A 6 5.21 -34.59 -25.24
N GLN A 7 6.01 -35.36 -25.97
CA GLN A 7 7.46 -35.14 -26.03
C GLN A 7 7.80 -33.84 -26.75
N LYS A 8 7.06 -33.49 -27.81
CA LYS A 8 7.21 -32.20 -28.50
C LYS A 8 6.86 -31.02 -27.58
N ILE A 9 5.78 -31.12 -26.80
CA ILE A 9 5.38 -30.07 -25.83
C ILE A 9 6.44 -29.92 -24.73
N LYS A 10 6.98 -31.02 -24.18
CA LYS A 10 8.07 -30.98 -23.20
C LYS A 10 9.32 -30.30 -23.77
N CYS A 11 9.66 -30.58 -25.03
CA CYS A 11 10.80 -29.96 -25.70
C CYS A 11 10.60 -28.44 -25.86
N LEU A 12 9.42 -28.02 -26.30
CA LEU A 12 9.04 -26.60 -26.39
C LEU A 12 9.09 -25.88 -25.04
N LEU A 13 8.58 -26.50 -23.97
CA LEU A 13 8.63 -25.93 -22.62
C LEU A 13 10.07 -25.79 -22.11
N ASN A 14 10.93 -26.78 -22.37
CA ASN A 14 12.35 -26.71 -22.02
C ASN A 14 13.08 -25.62 -22.81
N TYR A 15 12.79 -25.49 -24.11
CA TYR A 15 13.33 -24.41 -24.93
C TYR A 15 12.89 -23.04 -24.43
N LEU A 16 11.60 -22.87 -24.09
CA LEU A 16 11.09 -21.62 -23.52
C LEU A 16 11.77 -21.29 -22.19
N LYS A 17 11.97 -22.30 -21.33
CA LYS A 17 12.66 -22.15 -20.04
C LYS A 17 14.12 -21.72 -20.24
N TYR A 18 14.80 -22.30 -21.23
CA TYR A 18 16.16 -21.93 -21.60
C TYR A 18 16.24 -20.48 -22.11
N VAL A 19 15.36 -20.09 -23.03
CA VAL A 19 15.29 -18.71 -23.56
C VAL A 19 15.02 -17.69 -22.44
N ILE A 20 14.12 -18.01 -21.49
CA ILE A 20 13.86 -17.16 -20.33
C ILE A 20 15.10 -17.03 -19.44
N CYS A 21 15.83 -18.12 -19.17
CA CYS A 21 17.08 -18.04 -18.40
C CYS A 21 18.13 -17.18 -19.12
N LEU A 22 18.31 -17.38 -20.43
CA LEU A 22 19.27 -16.61 -21.23
C LEU A 22 18.95 -15.12 -21.22
N LEU A 23 17.67 -14.76 -21.35
CA LEU A 23 17.21 -13.36 -21.29
C LEU A 23 17.45 -12.73 -19.92
N LEU A 24 17.23 -13.48 -18.83
CA LEU A 24 17.48 -13.01 -17.47
C LEU A 24 18.98 -12.77 -17.23
N ASP A 25 19.84 -13.65 -17.73
CA ASP A 25 21.29 -13.53 -17.61
C ASP A 25 21.83 -12.35 -18.45
N ILE A 26 21.36 -12.18 -19.70
CA ILE A 26 21.71 -11.04 -20.57
C ILE A 26 21.33 -9.71 -19.92
N LEU A 27 20.17 -9.65 -19.27
CA LEU A 27 19.67 -8.45 -18.60
C LEU A 27 20.24 -8.26 -17.18
N LYS A 28 21.14 -9.15 -16.71
CA LYS A 28 21.67 -9.18 -15.33
C LYS A 28 20.58 -9.15 -14.26
N ILE A 29 19.45 -9.77 -14.53
CA ILE A 29 18.32 -9.84 -13.60
C ILE A 29 18.46 -11.12 -12.78
N ASN A 30 18.87 -11.00 -11.52
CA ASN A 30 18.84 -12.13 -10.59
C ASN A 30 17.39 -12.57 -10.38
N LYS A 31 17.08 -13.84 -10.63
CA LYS A 31 15.74 -14.43 -10.48
C LYS A 31 15.14 -14.22 -9.08
N ASN A 32 16.00 -14.13 -8.05
CA ASN A 32 15.60 -13.86 -6.67
C ASN A 32 15.29 -12.38 -6.38
N ASP A 33 15.79 -11.45 -7.21
CA ASP A 33 15.51 -10.01 -7.11
C ASP A 33 14.19 -9.62 -7.80
N ILE A 34 13.56 -10.54 -8.53
CA ILE A 34 12.23 -10.37 -9.14
C ILE A 34 11.12 -10.66 -8.12
N LYS A 35 11.25 -10.18 -6.87
CA LYS A 35 10.05 -9.89 -6.08
C LYS A 35 9.56 -8.51 -6.49
N MET A 36 9.00 -8.42 -7.71
CA MET A 36 8.42 -7.17 -8.21
C MET A 36 7.41 -6.67 -7.19
N TYR A 37 7.42 -5.36 -6.94
CA TYR A 37 6.49 -4.70 -6.02
C TYR A 37 5.03 -5.15 -6.25
N ASP A 38 4.62 -5.26 -7.52
CA ASP A 38 3.29 -5.69 -7.95
C ASP A 38 3.00 -7.20 -7.90
N THR A 39 3.95 -8.05 -7.50
CA THR A 39 3.69 -9.49 -7.34
C THR A 39 2.56 -9.75 -6.34
N ILE A 40 1.70 -10.71 -6.70
CA ILE A 40 0.65 -11.26 -5.84
C ILE A 40 1.31 -12.02 -4.69
N LYS A 41 0.89 -11.72 -3.47
CA LYS A 41 1.39 -12.30 -2.21
C LYS A 41 0.19 -12.77 -1.37
N THR A 42 0.41 -13.73 -0.47
CA THR A 42 -0.64 -14.25 0.41
C THR A 42 -0.20 -14.20 1.88
N HIS A 43 -1.10 -13.79 2.77
CA HIS A 43 -0.89 -13.81 4.21
C HIS A 43 -2.22 -14.03 4.94
N ASN A 44 -2.30 -15.03 5.82
CA ASN A 44 -3.53 -15.43 6.52
C ASN A 44 -4.73 -15.53 5.56
N GLN A 45 -4.54 -16.27 4.45
CA GLN A 45 -5.52 -16.48 3.38
C GLN A 45 -5.97 -15.19 2.63
N LYS A 46 -5.37 -14.04 2.92
CA LYS A 46 -5.62 -12.79 2.19
C LYS A 46 -4.56 -12.56 1.13
N ILE A 47 -5.03 -12.25 -0.07
CA ILE A 47 -4.17 -11.93 -1.21
C ILE A 47 -3.90 -10.42 -1.23
N TYR A 48 -2.65 -10.01 -1.46
CA TYR A 48 -2.25 -8.61 -1.52
C TYR A 48 -1.09 -8.36 -2.51
N THR A 49 -0.87 -7.10 -2.87
CA THR A 49 0.25 -6.63 -3.69
C THR A 49 0.94 -5.43 -3.05
N GLY A 50 2.13 -5.07 -3.55
CA GLY A 50 2.95 -3.99 -3.02
C GLY A 50 3.95 -4.48 -1.97
N MET A 51 4.18 -3.63 -0.98
CA MET A 51 5.17 -3.83 0.09
C MET A 51 4.89 -5.10 0.91
N ARG A 52 5.95 -5.83 1.29
CA ARG A 52 5.84 -7.03 2.14
C ARG A 52 5.38 -6.68 3.56
N ILE A 53 4.66 -7.59 4.20
CA ILE A 53 4.30 -7.48 5.63
C ILE A 53 5.59 -7.45 6.48
N GLY A 54 5.58 -6.64 7.54
CA GLY A 54 6.75 -6.37 8.39
C GLY A 54 7.75 -5.37 7.81
N GLY A 55 7.58 -4.93 6.55
CA GLY A 55 8.38 -3.85 6.01
C GLY A 55 7.97 -2.49 6.58
N ALA A 56 8.96 -1.63 6.82
CA ALA A 56 8.76 -0.28 7.36
C ALA A 56 9.17 0.80 6.35
N HIS A 57 8.54 1.97 6.48
CA HIS A 57 8.96 3.18 5.81
C HIS A 57 9.03 4.31 6.83
N SER A 58 10.07 5.12 6.69
CA SER A 58 10.15 6.42 7.34
C SER A 58 9.91 7.52 6.29
N TRP A 59 9.07 8.49 6.65
CA TRP A 59 8.64 9.58 5.78
C TRP A 59 8.77 10.91 6.51
N ASN A 60 9.39 11.87 5.83
CA ASN A 60 9.44 13.26 6.29
C ASN A 60 8.29 14.04 5.64
N TYR A 61 7.44 14.63 6.48
CA TYR A 61 6.31 15.46 6.05
C TYR A 61 6.74 16.93 6.10
N ASN A 62 7.30 17.41 5.00
CA ASN A 62 7.86 18.75 4.93
C ASN A 62 6.73 19.78 4.78
N ASN A 63 6.85 20.92 5.47
CA ASN A 63 5.90 22.03 5.43
C ASN A 63 4.45 21.61 5.71
N GLY A 64 4.26 20.67 6.65
CA GLY A 64 2.93 20.19 6.99
C GLY A 64 2.06 21.29 7.58
N LYS A 65 0.90 21.53 6.96
CA LYS A 65 -0.07 22.52 7.42
C LYS A 65 -1.24 21.81 8.07
N TRP A 66 -1.40 22.04 9.37
CA TRP A 66 -2.59 21.63 10.11
C TRP A 66 -3.57 22.79 10.15
N LEU A 67 -4.77 22.57 9.62
CA LEU A 67 -5.86 23.54 9.68
C LEU A 67 -7.04 22.88 10.39
N GLU A 68 -7.55 23.52 11.42
CA GLU A 68 -8.70 23.01 12.17
C GLU A 68 -9.73 24.10 12.46
N THR A 69 -10.96 23.67 12.64
CA THR A 69 -12.08 24.55 12.95
C THR A 69 -12.98 23.87 13.96
N LYS A 70 -13.21 24.53 15.10
CA LYS A 70 -14.17 24.06 16.10
C LYS A 70 -15.57 24.10 15.50
N LYS A 71 -16.28 22.96 15.54
CA LYS A 71 -17.64 22.82 15.01
C LYS A 71 -18.68 22.73 16.13
N THR A 72 -18.34 22.04 17.22
CA THR A 72 -19.14 21.94 18.45
C THR A 72 -18.20 21.95 19.67
N PRO A 73 -18.69 21.98 20.92
CA PRO A 73 -17.82 21.96 22.11
C PRO A 73 -16.78 20.83 22.09
N ASP A 74 -17.16 19.68 21.57
CA ASP A 74 -16.44 18.40 21.54
C ASP A 74 -15.95 17.97 20.14
N LYS A 75 -16.25 18.75 19.09
CA LYS A 75 -15.96 18.35 17.70
C LYS A 75 -15.21 19.43 16.94
N TRP A 76 -14.13 19.00 16.32
CA TRP A 76 -13.34 19.80 15.40
C TRP A 76 -13.28 19.10 14.04
N SER A 77 -13.37 19.88 12.97
CA SER A 77 -12.97 19.40 11.64
C SER A 77 -11.53 19.83 11.40
N PHE A 78 -10.70 18.95 10.85
CA PHE A 78 -9.33 19.29 10.51
C PHE A 78 -8.91 18.78 9.13
N THR A 79 -7.90 19.43 8.56
CA THR A 79 -7.17 18.97 7.38
C THR A 79 -5.67 19.03 7.67
N PHE A 80 -4.94 18.12 7.05
CA PHE A 80 -3.49 18.11 7.09
C PHE A 80 -2.93 17.87 5.69
N ASP A 81 -2.22 18.86 5.17
CA ASP A 81 -1.62 18.83 3.84
C ASP A 81 -0.11 18.99 3.93
N SER A 82 0.61 18.13 3.23
CA SER A 82 2.07 18.12 3.23
C SER A 82 2.63 17.33 2.05
N ILE A 83 3.80 17.76 1.56
CA ILE A 83 4.61 16.94 0.66
C ILE A 83 5.44 15.98 1.52
N LYS A 84 5.16 14.68 1.39
CA LYS A 84 5.97 13.66 2.04
C LYS A 84 7.14 13.20 1.16
N THR A 85 8.30 13.05 1.76
CA THR A 85 9.52 12.55 1.11
C THR A 85 10.03 11.33 1.86
N ARG A 86 10.67 10.38 1.15
CA ARG A 86 11.30 9.25 1.82
C ARG A 86 12.53 9.74 2.55
N GLU A 87 12.76 9.24 3.76
CA GLU A 87 14.03 9.45 4.44
C GLU A 87 15.18 8.78 3.67
N ASN A 88 14.92 7.58 3.13
CA ASN A 88 15.89 6.81 2.34
C ASN A 88 15.43 6.66 0.89
N PHE A 89 16.35 6.80 -0.06
CA PHE A 89 16.06 6.62 -1.49
C PHE A 89 15.41 5.25 -1.77
N ALA A 90 14.39 5.26 -2.63
CA ALA A 90 13.77 4.02 -3.07
C ALA A 90 14.76 3.23 -3.96
N PRO A 91 14.83 1.90 -3.85
CA PRO A 91 15.56 1.10 -4.82
C PRO A 91 15.03 1.34 -6.24
N LYS A 92 15.91 1.22 -7.24
CA LYS A 92 15.55 1.44 -8.65
C LYS A 92 14.39 0.52 -9.04
N ASN A 93 13.46 1.05 -9.85
CA ASN A 93 12.28 0.33 -10.37
C ASN A 93 11.34 -0.24 -9.29
N THR A 94 11.33 0.35 -8.09
CA THR A 94 10.40 -0.04 -7.02
C THR A 94 9.35 1.03 -6.72
N GLY A 95 8.26 0.61 -6.09
CA GLY A 95 7.17 1.49 -5.70
C GLY A 95 6.08 1.60 -6.75
N ALA A 96 5.13 2.50 -6.48
CA ALA A 96 4.02 2.73 -7.39
C ALA A 96 4.40 3.75 -8.47
N HIS A 97 3.76 3.65 -9.63
CA HIS A 97 3.94 4.62 -10.71
C HIS A 97 3.58 6.04 -10.25
N ILE A 98 4.26 7.03 -10.84
CA ILE A 98 3.94 8.46 -10.68
C ILE A 98 2.44 8.67 -10.97
N ASN A 99 1.79 9.55 -10.20
CA ASN A 99 0.34 9.82 -10.23
C ASN A 99 -0.56 8.69 -9.72
N THR A 100 -0.01 7.61 -9.15
CA THR A 100 -0.82 6.66 -8.39
C THR A 100 -1.37 7.32 -7.14
N LYS A 101 -2.69 7.27 -6.96
CA LYS A 101 -3.37 7.77 -5.76
C LYS A 101 -3.66 6.61 -4.82
N PHE A 102 -3.45 6.82 -3.53
CA PHE A 102 -3.83 5.87 -2.50
C PHE A 102 -4.88 6.49 -1.59
N HIS A 103 -5.91 5.71 -1.28
CA HIS A 103 -6.92 6.07 -0.30
C HIS A 103 -6.71 5.21 0.94
N TRP A 104 -6.31 5.85 2.02
CA TRP A 104 -6.10 5.23 3.32
C TRP A 104 -7.14 5.74 4.31
N TYR A 105 -7.63 4.86 5.18
CA TYR A 105 -8.41 5.21 6.35
C TYR A 105 -7.51 5.10 7.58
N ILE A 106 -7.53 6.10 8.45
CA ILE A 106 -6.70 6.15 9.66
C ILE A 106 -7.63 6.23 10.86
N ILE A 107 -7.37 5.38 11.85
CA ILE A 107 -7.94 5.51 13.20
C ILE A 107 -6.75 5.78 14.11
N ALA A 108 -6.74 6.95 14.74
CA ALA A 108 -5.63 7.39 15.56
C ALA A 108 -6.11 8.27 16.71
N GLU A 109 -5.41 8.17 17.84
CA GLU A 109 -5.42 9.21 18.87
C GLU A 109 -4.39 10.28 18.53
N GLN A 110 -4.67 11.50 18.96
CA GLN A 110 -3.75 12.62 18.90
C GLN A 110 -3.59 13.19 20.31
N MET A 111 -2.35 13.41 20.71
CA MET A 111 -2.01 14.12 21.94
C MET A 111 -1.26 15.40 21.57
N ALA A 112 -1.73 16.52 22.11
CA ALA A 112 -1.07 17.82 22.00
C ALA A 112 -0.53 18.24 23.36
N THR A 113 0.78 18.46 23.46
CA THR A 113 1.44 18.93 24.69
C THR A 113 1.95 20.34 24.47
N LYS A 114 1.45 21.31 25.24
CA LYS A 114 1.98 22.68 25.22
C LYS A 114 3.44 22.65 25.67
N LEU A 115 4.35 23.16 24.84
CA LEU A 115 5.77 23.25 25.16
C LEU A 115 6.11 24.64 25.70
N ASN A 116 5.50 25.67 25.12
CA ASN A 116 5.57 27.07 25.54
C ASN A 116 4.39 27.83 24.92
N ASP A 117 4.37 29.17 25.04
CA ASP A 117 3.24 29.99 24.61
C ASP A 117 2.84 29.84 23.15
N ASN A 118 3.80 29.54 22.27
CA ASN A 118 3.59 29.52 20.84
C ASN A 118 3.83 28.14 20.20
N SER A 119 4.07 27.09 20.99
CA SER A 119 4.36 25.77 20.43
C SER A 119 3.77 24.62 21.23
N TYR A 120 3.32 23.62 20.46
CA TYR A 120 2.76 22.38 20.96
C TYR A 120 3.43 21.22 20.22
N MET A 121 3.79 20.17 20.95
CA MET A 121 4.13 18.88 20.35
C MET A 121 2.84 18.17 19.98
N THR A 122 2.67 17.79 18.71
CA THR A 122 1.57 16.96 18.24
C THR A 122 2.07 15.55 17.97
N SER A 123 1.57 14.58 18.74
CA SER A 123 1.85 13.16 18.55
C SER A 123 0.58 12.45 18.11
N MET A 124 0.67 11.60 17.08
CA MET A 124 -0.44 10.75 16.64
C MET A 124 -0.01 9.28 16.68
N ARG A 125 -0.84 8.43 17.29
CA ARG A 125 -0.64 6.99 17.34
C ARG A 125 -1.89 6.28 16.86
N GLY A 126 -1.72 5.28 16.00
CA GLY A 126 -2.88 4.61 15.43
C GLY A 126 -2.56 3.61 14.34
N ILE A 127 -3.61 3.20 13.64
CA ILE A 127 -3.58 2.16 12.62
C ILE A 127 -4.12 2.74 11.32
N LYS A 128 -3.50 2.33 10.20
CA LYS A 128 -3.86 2.77 8.86
C LYS A 128 -4.27 1.60 7.97
N PHE A 129 -5.43 1.71 7.33
CA PHE A 129 -6.03 0.69 6.48
C PHE A 129 -6.09 1.16 5.03
N LYS A 130 -5.68 0.30 4.09
CA LYS A 130 -5.80 0.60 2.66
C LYS A 130 -7.25 0.39 2.22
N LEU A 131 -7.96 1.46 1.90
CA LEU A 131 -9.29 1.36 1.30
C LEU A 131 -9.19 1.02 -0.19
N GLY A 132 -8.27 1.68 -0.89
CA GLY A 132 -8.04 1.45 -2.31
C GLY A 132 -6.88 2.23 -2.90
N HIS A 133 -6.72 2.09 -4.20
CA HIS A 133 -5.78 2.87 -4.99
C HIS A 133 -6.35 3.15 -6.38
N LYS A 134 -5.84 4.19 -7.04
CA LYS A 134 -6.16 4.53 -8.42
C LYS A 134 -4.84 4.64 -9.19
N ARG A 135 -4.64 3.78 -10.18
CA ARG A 135 -3.48 3.85 -11.07
C ARG A 135 -3.62 5.06 -12.02
N PRO A 136 -2.52 5.55 -12.62
CA PRO A 136 -2.54 6.77 -13.42
C PRO A 136 -3.56 6.72 -14.57
N TYR A 137 -3.66 5.57 -15.22
CA TYR A 137 -4.52 5.34 -16.39
C TYR A 137 -5.93 4.85 -16.02
N TRP A 138 -6.22 4.64 -14.74
CA TRP A 138 -7.53 4.17 -14.32
C TRP A 138 -8.51 5.32 -14.25
N ARG A 139 -9.76 5.10 -14.67
CA ARG A 139 -10.83 6.11 -14.55
C ARG A 139 -11.24 6.34 -13.10
N THR A 140 -11.23 5.28 -12.27
CA THR A 140 -11.81 5.28 -10.93
C THR A 140 -10.92 4.53 -9.93
N PHE A 141 -11.24 4.63 -8.63
CA PHE A 141 -10.55 3.90 -7.58
C PHE A 141 -10.84 2.40 -7.64
N SER A 142 -9.92 1.59 -7.11
CA SER A 142 -10.00 0.13 -7.13
C SER A 142 -11.29 -0.43 -6.53
N TYR A 143 -11.91 0.23 -5.56
CA TYR A 143 -13.15 -0.26 -4.93
C TYR A 143 -14.43 0.08 -5.73
N ASN A 144 -14.32 0.79 -6.86
CA ASN A 144 -15.47 1.15 -7.71
C ASN A 144 -15.69 0.16 -8.88
N TYR A 145 -14.89 -0.90 -8.98
CA TYR A 145 -15.12 -1.98 -9.93
C TYR A 145 -16.18 -2.96 -9.38
N SER A 146 -17.01 -3.52 -10.26
CA SER A 146 -18.23 -4.26 -9.89
C SER A 146 -18.03 -5.48 -8.99
N ASN A 147 -16.84 -6.08 -9.00
CA ASN A 147 -16.51 -7.25 -8.18
C ASN A 147 -15.81 -6.89 -6.85
N GLN A 148 -15.84 -5.61 -6.45
CA GLN A 148 -15.15 -5.11 -5.27
C GLN A 148 -16.14 -4.61 -4.22
N ILE A 149 -15.84 -4.88 -2.95
CA ILE A 149 -16.56 -4.29 -1.82
C ILE A 149 -16.41 -2.76 -1.90
N ALA A 150 -17.53 -2.04 -1.76
CA ALA A 150 -17.56 -0.59 -1.82
C ALA A 150 -16.75 0.06 -0.69
N CYS A 151 -16.32 1.30 -0.90
CA CYS A 151 -15.50 2.05 0.06
C CYS A 151 -16.17 2.18 1.43
N LYS A 152 -17.47 2.50 1.44
CA LYS A 152 -18.27 2.68 2.66
C LYS A 152 -18.33 1.39 3.48
N ASP A 153 -18.63 0.25 2.84
CA ASP A 153 -18.76 -1.03 3.52
C ASP A 153 -17.41 -1.51 4.08
N ARG A 154 -16.30 -1.20 3.40
CA ARG A 154 -14.96 -1.44 3.96
C ARG A 154 -14.72 -0.64 5.24
N ILE A 155 -15.11 0.63 5.26
CA ILE A 155 -14.97 1.50 6.44
C ILE A 155 -15.83 0.97 7.59
N ILE A 156 -17.10 0.64 7.33
CA ILE A 156 -18.01 0.07 8.33
C ILE A 156 -17.38 -1.18 8.96
N LYS A 157 -16.93 -2.12 8.13
CA LYS A 157 -16.28 -3.33 8.61
C LYS A 157 -15.03 -3.07 9.45
N ILE A 158 -14.18 -2.12 9.03
CA ILE A 158 -13.00 -1.72 9.80
C ILE A 158 -13.40 -1.19 11.18
N LEU A 159 -14.42 -0.34 11.25
CA LEU A 159 -14.90 0.25 12.49
C LEU A 159 -15.53 -0.81 13.41
N GLU A 160 -16.34 -1.71 12.88
CA GLU A 160 -16.92 -2.83 13.62
C GLU A 160 -15.85 -3.77 14.19
N ASP A 161 -14.87 -4.18 13.36
CA ASP A 161 -13.75 -5.02 13.78
C ASP A 161 -12.90 -4.33 14.85
N THR A 162 -12.70 -3.01 14.73
CA THR A 162 -11.93 -2.21 15.70
C THR A 162 -12.68 -2.08 17.02
N LEU A 163 -13.98 -1.76 16.96
CA LEU A 163 -14.84 -1.67 18.14
C LEU A 163 -14.92 -3.01 18.87
N LYS A 164 -15.02 -4.12 18.12
CA LYS A 164 -15.03 -5.46 18.71
C LYS A 164 -13.74 -5.72 19.50
N LYS A 165 -12.57 -5.39 18.94
CA LYS A 165 -11.28 -5.54 19.63
C LYS A 165 -11.20 -4.70 20.90
N LEU A 166 -11.58 -3.43 20.81
CA LEU A 166 -11.59 -2.51 21.95
C LEU A 166 -12.52 -2.95 23.09
N ARG A 167 -13.55 -3.74 22.79
CA ARG A 167 -14.46 -4.29 23.80
C ARG A 167 -13.95 -5.59 24.44
N THR A 168 -13.01 -6.27 23.81
CA THR A 168 -12.44 -7.54 24.31
C THR A 168 -11.10 -7.37 25.00
N GLU A 169 -10.45 -6.23 24.81
CA GLU A 169 -9.29 -5.76 25.56
C GLU A 169 -9.72 -5.20 26.92
#